data_AF-A0A2J7Q0E0-F1
#
_entry.id   AF-A0A2J7Q0E0-F1
#
_cell.length_a   1.000
_cell.length_b   1.000
_cell.length_c   1.000
_cell.angle_alpha   90.00
_cell.angle_beta   90.00
_cell.angle_gamma   90.00
#
_symmetry.space_group_name_H-M   'P 1'
#
loop_
_entity.id
_entity.type
_entity.pdbx_description
1 polymer ?
#
loop_
_entity_poly.entity_id
_entity_poly.type
_entity_poly.pdbx_seq_one_letter_code
_entity_poly.pdbx_strand_id
1 'polypeptide(L)'
;MPVPSSYNDITVNSVVRDFIGWTWYQRQFYTPKRWWLDKQRVVLRFGSVHYTAIVWVNGKKACKHSGGHLPFEADITTLLFYGTANLVTVAVNSTLTLSTLPQGYVQHPNDTRRYPPGYALFHYDFDFFNYAGIHRPVYLYTTPQTYIDDITVTTDIHEDVGIVKYTVEYQNKLRDPSSVPQCTVTVFAKDGTKVTSVTGVSGKVHIPKANFWWPYLTNPSPGYLYTLEICLTSEIGKDVYRLPVGVRKIAWNSTTFFINNMPTYFRGFGKHEDSNLRGKGLDYALLIRDYNLIAWLGANAYRTSHYPYAEEALDMADALGIMIIDESPACTIDNFSEELLQKHKEVMTDFVRRDKNRPSVVMWSLANEPSSFRNESREYFSALVNLTKSLDPTRPVTFVTSQTVDEDKAVQFMDIICINRYPAWYSDSGRTDLIQLQVKNELVAWHLKFNKPVLVTEYGAGSVIGMHTAPSSMWTEDYQVVTLTEHFKAFDTLYKEGFLIGEMIWNFADFATPQEYIRPGGCKKGLFTRERQPKMAAHITRWRYWTLAHSSVNVTVPNDLLFAGP
;
A
#
# COMPACT_ATOMS: atom_id res chain seq x y z
N MET A 1 10.66 6.92 -23.84
CA MET A 1 10.35 6.96 -22.40
C MET A 1 10.30 5.53 -21.87
N PRO A 2 11.05 5.17 -20.81
CA PRO A 2 11.02 3.82 -20.24
C PRO A 2 9.67 3.52 -19.59
N VAL A 3 9.30 2.25 -19.58
CA VAL A 3 8.13 1.70 -18.87
C VAL A 3 8.59 0.40 -18.20
N PRO A 4 8.38 0.23 -16.87
CA PRO A 4 7.70 1.14 -15.95
C PRO A 4 8.57 2.34 -15.53
N SER A 5 7.99 3.55 -15.54
CA SER A 5 8.62 4.78 -15.02
C SER A 5 7.61 5.93 -14.94
N SER A 6 7.80 6.82 -13.99
CA SER A 6 7.32 8.20 -14.13
C SER A 6 8.18 8.93 -15.17
N TYR A 7 7.60 9.83 -15.97
CA TYR A 7 8.38 10.53 -17.02
C TYR A 7 9.12 11.76 -16.50
N ASN A 8 8.69 12.31 -15.36
CA ASN A 8 9.05 13.66 -14.93
C ASN A 8 10.57 13.85 -14.78
N ASP A 9 11.26 12.87 -14.18
CA ASP A 9 12.69 12.96 -13.85
C ASP A 9 13.59 12.19 -14.83
N ILE A 10 13.02 11.65 -15.92
CA ILE A 10 13.81 10.88 -16.91
C ILE A 10 14.58 11.80 -17.85
N THR A 11 14.00 12.93 -18.20
CA THR A 11 14.67 13.93 -19.04
C THR A 11 15.21 15.06 -18.18
N VAL A 12 16.17 15.81 -18.71
CA VAL A 12 16.67 17.04 -18.07
C VAL A 12 15.84 18.28 -18.45
N ASN A 13 14.67 18.10 -19.07
CA ASN A 13 13.83 19.20 -19.54
C ASN A 13 12.77 19.56 -18.49
N SER A 14 12.86 20.76 -17.93
CA SER A 14 11.90 21.26 -16.92
C SER A 14 10.47 21.32 -17.43
N VAL A 15 10.27 21.61 -18.72
CA VAL A 15 8.93 21.62 -19.35
C VAL A 15 8.31 20.23 -19.31
N VAL A 16 9.11 19.17 -19.50
CA VAL A 16 8.63 17.78 -19.38
C VAL A 16 8.39 17.40 -17.92
N ARG A 17 9.29 17.81 -17.02
CA ARG A 17 9.18 17.49 -15.58
C ARG A 17 7.91 18.06 -14.97
N ASP A 18 7.62 19.32 -15.28
CA ASP A 18 6.53 20.09 -14.69
C ASP A 18 5.24 20.02 -15.55
N PHE A 19 5.21 19.18 -16.59
CA PHE A 19 4.07 19.05 -17.50
C PHE A 19 2.84 18.48 -16.79
N ILE A 20 1.70 19.17 -16.96
CA ILE A 20 0.38 18.69 -16.54
C ILE A 20 -0.52 18.63 -17.77
N GLY A 21 -1.07 17.45 -18.06
CA GLY A 21 -1.97 17.25 -19.19
C GLY A 21 -1.72 15.92 -19.91
N TRP A 22 -2.11 15.87 -21.19
CA TRP A 22 -2.03 14.67 -22.01
C TRP A 22 -0.63 14.40 -22.55
N THR A 23 -0.10 13.22 -22.21
CA THR A 23 1.12 12.64 -22.77
C THR A 23 0.78 11.35 -23.52
N TRP A 24 1.65 10.93 -24.45
CA TRP A 24 1.39 9.79 -25.32
C TRP A 24 2.56 8.79 -25.27
N TYR A 25 2.21 7.53 -25.03
CA TYR A 25 3.11 6.39 -25.18
C TYR A 25 2.65 5.58 -26.40
N GLN A 26 3.61 5.06 -27.16
CA GLN A 26 3.31 4.21 -28.31
C GLN A 26 4.37 3.13 -28.45
N ARG A 27 3.95 1.90 -28.75
CA ARG A 27 4.85 0.76 -28.94
C ARG A 27 4.27 -0.21 -29.95
N GLN A 28 5.13 -0.72 -30.84
CA GLN A 28 4.80 -1.86 -31.69
C GLN A 28 5.04 -3.18 -30.93
N PHE A 29 4.16 -4.16 -31.15
CA PHE A 29 4.27 -5.50 -30.58
C PHE A 29 3.73 -6.55 -31.54
N TYR A 30 4.05 -7.82 -31.31
CA TYR A 30 3.63 -8.94 -32.15
C TYR A 30 2.84 -9.94 -31.33
N THR A 31 1.82 -10.53 -31.94
CA THR A 31 1.05 -11.63 -31.34
C THR A 31 1.20 -12.91 -32.16
N PRO A 32 1.47 -14.06 -31.53
CA PRO A 32 1.56 -15.33 -32.24
C PRO A 32 0.26 -15.68 -32.99
N LYS A 33 0.36 -16.14 -34.24
CA LYS A 33 -0.80 -16.66 -35.01
C LYS A 33 -1.51 -17.81 -34.29
N ARG A 34 -0.77 -18.57 -33.49
CA ARG A 34 -1.30 -19.69 -32.70
C ARG A 34 -2.39 -19.26 -31.71
N TRP A 35 -2.30 -18.07 -31.12
CA TRP A 35 -3.33 -17.57 -30.19
C TRP A 35 -4.71 -17.45 -30.84
N TRP A 36 -4.77 -17.07 -32.11
CA TRP A 36 -6.01 -17.05 -32.88
C TRP A 36 -6.52 -18.47 -33.19
N LEU A 37 -5.62 -19.35 -33.64
CA LEU A 37 -5.98 -20.74 -33.98
C LEU A 37 -6.51 -21.52 -32.77
N ASP A 38 -5.92 -21.29 -31.60
CA ASP A 38 -6.34 -21.87 -30.33
C ASP A 38 -7.52 -21.13 -29.69
N LYS A 39 -8.05 -20.11 -30.37
CA LYS A 39 -9.15 -19.27 -29.87
C LYS A 39 -8.86 -18.75 -28.46
N GLN A 40 -7.65 -18.31 -28.19
CA GLN A 40 -7.28 -17.72 -26.89
C GLN A 40 -7.93 -16.34 -26.76
N ARG A 41 -8.42 -16.04 -25.55
CA ARG A 41 -8.68 -14.66 -25.15
C ARG A 41 -7.34 -13.97 -24.94
N VAL A 42 -7.16 -12.78 -25.49
CA VAL A 42 -5.94 -11.99 -25.35
C VAL A 42 -6.25 -10.69 -24.60
N VAL A 43 -5.51 -10.44 -23.52
CA VAL A 43 -5.75 -9.34 -22.59
C VAL A 43 -4.52 -8.46 -22.50
N LEU A 44 -4.75 -7.15 -22.56
CA LEU A 44 -3.75 -6.13 -22.27
C LEU A 44 -4.03 -5.55 -20.89
N ARG A 45 -3.08 -5.70 -19.96
CA ARG A 45 -3.18 -5.24 -18.57
C ARG A 45 -2.11 -4.20 -18.27
N PHE A 46 -2.52 -3.12 -17.61
CA PHE A 46 -1.64 -2.09 -17.08
C PHE A 46 -1.63 -2.17 -15.56
N GLY A 47 -0.47 -2.27 -14.93
CA GLY A 47 -0.38 -2.35 -13.46
C GLY A 47 -0.73 -1.03 -12.76
N SER A 48 -0.42 0.12 -13.37
CA SER A 48 -0.70 1.46 -12.86
C SER A 48 -0.34 2.50 -13.92
N VAL A 49 -1.24 3.44 -14.16
CA VAL A 49 -1.04 4.59 -15.04
C VAL A 49 -1.59 5.83 -14.35
N HIS A 50 -0.75 6.81 -14.07
CA HIS A 50 -1.16 8.02 -13.36
C HIS A 50 -1.43 9.18 -14.33
N TYR A 51 -2.65 9.72 -14.45
CA TYR A 51 -3.87 9.41 -13.67
C TYR A 51 -5.02 8.85 -14.53
N THR A 52 -5.43 9.56 -15.58
CA THR A 52 -6.43 9.07 -16.53
C THR A 52 -5.73 8.48 -17.75
N ALA A 53 -6.10 7.25 -18.13
CA ALA A 53 -5.55 6.55 -19.28
C ALA A 53 -6.63 6.29 -20.34
N ILE A 54 -6.27 6.46 -21.61
CA ILE A 54 -7.06 5.95 -22.75
C ILE A 54 -6.14 5.10 -23.61
N VAL A 55 -6.59 3.89 -23.95
CA VAL A 55 -5.77 2.90 -24.66
C VAL A 55 -6.38 2.59 -26.01
N TRP A 56 -5.55 2.54 -27.04
CA TRP A 56 -5.90 2.10 -28.39
C TRP A 56 -4.98 0.98 -28.85
N VAL A 57 -5.55 0.02 -29.58
CA VAL A 57 -4.82 -1.02 -30.30
C VAL A 57 -5.20 -0.90 -31.77
N ASN A 58 -4.21 -0.72 -32.65
CA ASN A 58 -4.40 -0.55 -34.09
C ASN A 58 -5.43 0.55 -34.44
N GLY A 59 -5.37 1.67 -33.71
CA GLY A 59 -6.27 2.82 -33.90
C GLY A 59 -7.68 2.65 -33.31
N LYS A 60 -8.04 1.47 -32.79
CA LYS A 60 -9.34 1.21 -32.15
C LYS A 60 -9.22 1.34 -30.64
N LYS A 61 -10.16 2.07 -30.01
CA LYS A 61 -10.19 2.26 -28.56
C LYS A 61 -10.44 0.92 -27.86
N ALA A 62 -9.55 0.54 -26.95
CA ALA A 62 -9.64 -0.68 -26.15
C ALA A 62 -10.32 -0.41 -24.80
N CYS A 63 -9.86 0.59 -24.04
CA CYS A 63 -10.45 0.96 -22.76
C CYS A 63 -10.13 2.41 -22.34
N LYS A 64 -10.77 2.87 -21.26
CA LYS A 64 -10.44 4.10 -20.52
C LYS A 64 -10.42 3.75 -19.03
N HIS A 65 -9.44 4.27 -18.30
CA HIS A 65 -9.30 4.10 -16.86
C HIS A 65 -9.02 5.44 -16.18
N SER A 66 -9.45 5.59 -14.93
CA SER A 66 -9.16 6.77 -14.11
C SER A 66 -8.85 6.34 -12.68
N GLY A 67 -7.58 6.51 -12.29
CA GLY A 67 -7.02 6.05 -11.04
C GLY A 67 -5.53 5.75 -11.22
N GLY A 68 -4.68 6.26 -10.32
CA GLY A 68 -3.22 6.20 -10.49
C GLY A 68 -2.54 4.93 -9.99
N HIS A 69 -3.22 4.10 -9.20
CA HIS A 69 -2.54 3.15 -8.30
C HIS A 69 -3.09 1.72 -8.33
N LEU A 70 -4.13 1.47 -9.11
CA LEU A 70 -4.73 0.15 -9.28
C LEU A 70 -4.62 -0.30 -10.74
N PRO A 71 -4.56 -1.62 -10.99
CA PRO A 71 -4.45 -2.16 -12.33
C PRO A 71 -5.78 -2.05 -13.08
N PHE A 72 -5.69 -2.02 -14.40
CA PHE A 72 -6.85 -2.15 -15.29
C PHE A 72 -6.47 -2.93 -16.54
N GLU A 73 -7.45 -3.52 -17.19
CA GLU A 73 -7.21 -4.37 -18.35
C GLU A 73 -8.32 -4.27 -19.40
N ALA A 74 -8.01 -4.75 -20.60
CA ALA A 74 -8.94 -4.83 -21.71
C ALA A 74 -8.74 -6.14 -22.47
N ASP A 75 -9.84 -6.81 -22.77
CA ASP A 75 -9.86 -7.87 -23.77
C ASP A 75 -9.68 -7.24 -25.16
N ILE A 76 -8.55 -7.52 -25.80
CA ILE A 76 -8.19 -6.95 -27.10
C ILE A 76 -8.17 -8.01 -28.22
N THR A 77 -8.74 -9.19 -27.95
CA THR A 77 -8.75 -10.33 -28.89
C THR A 77 -9.20 -9.93 -30.29
N THR A 78 -10.25 -9.11 -30.40
CA THR A 78 -10.84 -8.68 -31.68
C THR A 78 -10.15 -7.47 -32.32
N LEU A 79 -9.19 -6.85 -31.62
CA LEU A 79 -8.45 -5.67 -32.09
C LEU A 79 -7.11 -6.02 -32.72
N LEU A 80 -6.67 -7.28 -32.59
CA LEU A 80 -5.34 -7.73 -32.98
C LEU A 80 -5.25 -8.20 -34.43
N PHE A 81 -4.11 -7.93 -35.04
CA PHE A 81 -3.64 -8.55 -36.28
C PHE A 81 -2.65 -9.67 -35.93
N TYR A 82 -3.16 -10.91 -35.88
CA TYR A 82 -2.37 -12.07 -35.47
C TYR A 82 -1.30 -12.47 -36.49
N GLY A 83 -0.10 -12.80 -35.99
CA GLY A 83 1.06 -13.15 -36.82
C GLY A 83 1.74 -11.95 -37.50
N THR A 84 1.34 -10.73 -37.15
CA THR A 84 1.88 -9.48 -37.74
C THR A 84 2.08 -8.41 -36.65
N ALA A 85 2.63 -7.26 -37.04
CA ALA A 85 2.84 -6.14 -36.14
C ALA A 85 1.50 -5.50 -35.73
N ASN A 86 1.40 -5.17 -34.44
CA ASN A 86 0.31 -4.43 -33.82
C ASN A 86 0.87 -3.16 -33.19
N LEU A 87 0.05 -2.12 -33.06
CA LEU A 87 0.41 -0.85 -32.45
C LEU A 87 -0.46 -0.59 -31.23
N VAL A 88 0.14 -0.47 -30.05
CA VAL A 88 -0.53 0.06 -28.86
C VAL A 88 -0.20 1.53 -28.70
N THR A 89 -1.22 2.35 -28.45
CA THR A 89 -1.09 3.77 -28.11
C THR A 89 -1.83 4.04 -26.81
N VAL A 90 -1.21 4.79 -25.90
CA VAL A 90 -1.75 5.12 -24.59
C VAL A 90 -1.64 6.62 -24.39
N ALA A 91 -2.78 7.29 -24.20
CA ALA A 91 -2.82 8.68 -23.76
C ALA A 91 -2.95 8.70 -22.23
N VAL A 92 -2.11 9.48 -21.57
CA VAL A 92 -2.06 9.60 -20.11
C VAL A 92 -2.25 11.06 -19.73
N ASN A 93 -3.25 11.36 -18.91
CA ASN A 93 -3.51 12.68 -18.36
C ASN A 93 -3.20 12.70 -16.85
N SER A 94 -2.34 13.63 -16.43
CA SER A 94 -1.92 13.83 -15.03
C SER A 94 -2.70 14.91 -14.28
N THR A 95 -3.66 15.58 -14.93
CA THR A 95 -4.50 16.60 -14.27
C THR A 95 -5.40 15.96 -13.22
N LEU A 96 -5.25 16.39 -11.96
CA LEU A 96 -6.12 16.05 -10.85
C LEU A 96 -7.29 17.03 -10.74
N THR A 97 -8.37 16.60 -10.09
CA THR A 97 -9.57 17.41 -9.82
C THR A 97 -10.00 17.28 -8.36
N LEU A 98 -11.03 18.02 -7.95
CA LEU A 98 -11.60 17.89 -6.61
C LEU A 98 -12.31 16.54 -6.38
N SER A 99 -12.58 15.75 -7.42
CA SER A 99 -13.15 14.40 -7.30
C SER A 99 -12.15 13.28 -7.57
N THR A 100 -10.90 13.59 -7.91
CA THR A 100 -9.84 12.56 -8.02
C THR A 100 -9.31 12.16 -6.65
N LEU A 101 -8.70 10.98 -6.58
CA LEU A 101 -7.96 10.51 -5.41
C LEU A 101 -6.50 10.21 -5.83
N PRO A 102 -5.51 11.00 -5.38
CA PRO A 102 -5.66 12.20 -4.52
C PRO A 102 -6.29 13.40 -5.26
N GLN A 103 -6.69 14.43 -4.51
CA GLN A 103 -7.32 15.65 -5.05
C GLN A 103 -6.29 16.67 -5.53
N GLY A 104 -6.70 17.51 -6.48
CA GLY A 104 -5.97 18.68 -6.93
C GLY A 104 -6.83 19.57 -7.82
N TYR A 105 -6.30 20.68 -8.30
CA TYR A 105 -7.02 21.56 -9.23
C TYR A 105 -6.07 22.44 -10.03
N VAL A 106 -6.56 22.94 -11.16
CA VAL A 106 -5.87 23.95 -11.97
C VAL A 106 -6.51 25.31 -11.72
N GLN A 107 -5.70 26.30 -11.36
CA GLN A 107 -6.10 27.69 -11.19
C GLN A 107 -5.50 28.53 -12.32
N HIS A 108 -6.35 29.35 -12.95
CA HIS A 108 -5.91 30.40 -13.87
C HIS A 108 -5.94 31.74 -13.15
N PRO A 109 -4.78 32.29 -12.75
CA PRO A 109 -4.75 33.53 -11.99
C PRO A 109 -5.16 34.72 -12.88
N ASN A 110 -6.00 35.61 -12.34
CA ASN A 110 -6.48 36.81 -13.03
C ASN A 110 -5.53 38.02 -12.91
N ASP A 111 -4.46 37.92 -12.11
CA ASP A 111 -3.49 39.00 -11.91
C ASP A 111 -2.50 39.09 -13.09
N THR A 112 -2.86 39.90 -14.08
CA THR A 112 -2.05 40.13 -15.28
C THR A 112 -0.75 40.88 -15.03
N ARG A 113 -0.55 41.46 -13.84
CA ARG A 113 0.75 42.06 -13.46
C ARG A 113 1.77 40.99 -13.06
N ARG A 114 1.30 39.85 -12.56
CA ARG A 114 2.15 38.76 -12.07
C ARG A 114 2.22 37.57 -13.02
N TYR A 115 1.17 37.32 -13.81
CA TYR A 115 1.05 36.13 -14.63
C TYR A 115 0.75 36.50 -16.10
N PRO A 116 1.44 35.87 -17.07
CA PRO A 116 1.15 36.09 -18.48
C PRO A 116 -0.23 35.51 -18.86
N PRO A 117 -0.85 35.97 -19.97
CA PRO A 117 -2.11 35.41 -20.44
C PRO A 117 -2.03 33.89 -20.64
N GLY A 118 -3.03 33.16 -20.13
CA GLY A 118 -3.11 31.70 -20.24
C GLY A 118 -2.23 30.93 -19.24
N TYR A 119 -1.56 31.60 -18.31
CA TYR A 119 -0.81 30.92 -17.25
C TYR A 119 -1.75 30.04 -16.39
N ALA A 120 -1.24 28.89 -15.97
CA ALA A 120 -1.97 27.91 -15.18
C ALA A 120 -1.11 27.48 -13.99
N LEU A 121 -1.69 27.49 -12.80
CA LEU A 121 -1.09 26.95 -11.59
C LEU A 121 -1.78 25.64 -11.26
N PHE A 122 -1.00 24.61 -10.97
CA PHE A 122 -1.53 23.32 -10.54
C PHE A 122 -1.33 23.18 -9.03
N HIS A 123 -2.41 22.94 -8.31
CA HIS A 123 -2.46 22.91 -6.85
C HIS A 123 -2.89 21.53 -6.35
N TYR A 124 -2.25 21.09 -5.27
CA TYR A 124 -2.60 19.91 -4.49
C TYR A 124 -1.95 20.01 -3.11
N ASP A 125 -2.57 19.38 -2.10
CA ASP A 125 -2.19 19.56 -0.69
C ASP A 125 -1.46 18.35 -0.08
N PHE A 126 -1.24 17.30 -0.86
CA PHE A 126 -0.48 16.11 -0.41
C PHE A 126 1.03 16.33 -0.52
N ASP A 127 1.79 15.91 0.51
CA ASP A 127 3.24 16.14 0.63
C ASP A 127 4.06 15.05 -0.10
N PHE A 128 3.76 14.77 -1.38
CA PHE A 128 4.60 13.96 -2.28
C PHE A 128 4.48 14.47 -3.73
N PHE A 129 5.52 14.30 -4.54
CA PHE A 129 5.51 14.82 -5.91
C PHE A 129 4.48 14.09 -6.79
N ASN A 130 3.70 14.84 -7.58
CA ASN A 130 2.68 14.32 -8.50
C ASN A 130 3.30 13.72 -9.77
N TYR A 131 4.13 12.69 -9.61
CA TYR A 131 4.70 11.95 -10.72
C TYR A 131 3.62 11.33 -11.60
N ALA A 132 3.83 11.38 -12.91
CA ALA A 132 2.92 10.84 -13.90
C ALA A 132 3.61 9.90 -14.89
N GLY A 133 2.83 9.01 -15.51
CA GLY A 133 3.34 8.01 -16.45
C GLY A 133 2.77 6.62 -16.21
N ILE A 134 3.44 5.62 -16.79
CA ILE A 134 3.09 4.21 -16.63
C ILE A 134 4.03 3.63 -15.56
N HIS A 135 3.58 3.62 -14.31
CA HIS A 135 4.43 3.33 -13.14
C HIS A 135 4.68 1.84 -12.90
N ARG A 136 3.84 0.96 -13.44
CA ARG A 136 3.96 -0.49 -13.27
C ARG A 136 3.89 -1.21 -14.62
N PRO A 137 4.34 -2.47 -14.69
CA PRO A 137 4.45 -3.18 -15.96
C PRO A 137 3.17 -3.23 -16.78
N VAL A 138 3.33 -3.32 -18.10
CA VAL A 138 2.26 -3.57 -19.06
C VAL A 138 2.41 -5.01 -19.54
N TYR A 139 1.38 -5.82 -19.30
CA TYR A 139 1.36 -7.22 -19.65
C TYR A 139 0.41 -7.48 -20.82
N LEU A 140 0.83 -8.39 -21.70
CA LEU A 140 -0.03 -9.02 -22.69
C LEU A 140 -0.08 -10.50 -22.35
N TYR A 141 -1.25 -11.01 -22.00
CA TYR A 141 -1.42 -12.40 -21.61
C TYR A 141 -2.64 -13.04 -22.28
N THR A 142 -2.70 -14.37 -22.19
CA THR A 142 -3.79 -15.16 -22.74
C THR A 142 -4.49 -15.98 -21.68
N THR A 143 -5.79 -16.20 -21.88
CA THR A 143 -6.57 -17.21 -21.16
C THR A 143 -7.36 -18.05 -22.16
N PRO A 144 -7.82 -19.25 -21.77
CA PRO A 144 -8.88 -19.94 -22.51
C PRO A 144 -10.18 -19.10 -22.55
N GLN A 145 -11.16 -19.55 -23.35
CA GLN A 145 -12.47 -18.89 -23.43
C GLN A 145 -13.32 -19.06 -22.16
N THR A 146 -13.11 -20.17 -21.46
CA THR A 146 -13.61 -20.39 -20.10
C THR A 146 -12.44 -20.27 -19.15
N TYR A 147 -12.46 -19.23 -18.31
CA TYR A 147 -11.30 -18.87 -17.50
C TYR A 147 -11.71 -18.44 -16.09
N ILE A 148 -10.78 -18.59 -15.15
CA ILE A 148 -10.90 -18.14 -13.77
C ILE A 148 -10.78 -16.61 -13.74
N ASP A 149 -11.83 -15.94 -13.30
CA ASP A 149 -11.92 -14.47 -13.30
C ASP A 149 -11.47 -13.87 -11.97
N ASP A 150 -11.88 -14.50 -10.86
CA ASP A 150 -11.50 -14.07 -9.52
C ASP A 150 -11.51 -15.26 -8.56
N ILE A 151 -10.70 -15.15 -7.50
CA ILE A 151 -10.66 -16.13 -6.41
C ILE A 151 -10.78 -15.32 -5.12
N THR A 152 -11.68 -15.72 -4.24
CA THR A 152 -11.80 -15.17 -2.89
C THR A 152 -11.38 -16.22 -1.87
N VAL A 153 -10.43 -15.89 -1.01
CA VAL A 153 -9.96 -16.76 0.08
C VAL A 153 -10.17 -16.06 1.42
N THR A 154 -10.70 -16.81 2.39
CA THR A 154 -10.68 -16.43 3.80
C THR A 154 -10.06 -17.56 4.62
N THR A 155 -9.32 -17.21 5.66
CA THR A 155 -8.65 -18.19 6.52
C THR A 155 -9.09 -18.07 7.96
N ASP A 156 -9.10 -19.20 8.66
CA ASP A 156 -9.32 -19.27 10.10
C ASP A 156 -8.44 -20.38 10.69
N ILE A 157 -8.33 -20.41 12.01
CA ILE A 157 -7.53 -21.37 12.76
C ILE A 157 -8.37 -21.95 13.89
N HIS A 158 -8.35 -23.28 14.00
CA HIS A 158 -8.85 -24.00 15.15
C HIS A 158 -7.76 -24.95 15.66
N GLU A 159 -7.20 -24.65 16.82
CA GLU A 159 -6.02 -25.36 17.37
C GLU A 159 -4.85 -25.38 16.38
N ASP A 160 -4.41 -26.56 15.92
CA ASP A 160 -3.35 -26.75 14.93
C ASP A 160 -3.88 -26.95 13.49
N VAL A 161 -5.19 -26.82 13.29
CA VAL A 161 -5.85 -26.98 11.99
C VAL A 161 -6.06 -25.63 11.32
N GLY A 162 -5.51 -25.49 10.12
CA GLY A 162 -5.78 -24.36 9.24
C GLY A 162 -7.06 -24.58 8.42
N ILE A 163 -7.94 -23.58 8.37
CA ILE A 163 -9.17 -23.62 7.58
C ILE A 163 -9.04 -22.60 6.45
N VAL A 164 -9.16 -23.05 5.21
CA VAL A 164 -9.17 -22.19 4.02
C VAL A 164 -10.53 -22.31 3.34
N LYS A 165 -11.34 -21.24 3.40
CA LYS A 165 -12.60 -21.16 2.64
C LYS A 165 -12.32 -20.43 1.34
N TYR A 166 -12.82 -20.95 0.23
CA TYR A 166 -12.60 -20.38 -1.09
C TYR A 166 -13.89 -20.26 -1.90
N THR A 167 -13.92 -19.28 -2.78
CA THR A 167 -14.89 -19.11 -3.87
C THR A 167 -14.12 -18.76 -5.14
N VAL A 168 -14.48 -19.42 -6.25
CA VAL A 168 -13.90 -19.24 -7.57
C VAL A 168 -14.99 -18.69 -8.49
N GLU A 169 -14.75 -17.51 -9.02
CA GLU A 169 -15.55 -16.90 -10.07
C GLU A 169 -14.90 -17.21 -11.42
N TYR A 170 -15.71 -17.56 -12.41
CA TYR A 170 -15.23 -17.87 -13.75
C TYR A 170 -16.16 -17.24 -14.78
N GLN A 171 -15.58 -16.91 -15.93
CA GLN A 171 -16.33 -16.45 -17.09
C GLN A 171 -16.36 -17.56 -18.13
N ASN A 172 -17.53 -17.76 -18.73
CA ASN A 172 -17.71 -18.67 -19.86
C ASN A 172 -18.15 -17.87 -21.08
N LYS A 173 -17.23 -17.64 -22.04
CA LYS A 173 -17.57 -16.93 -23.28
C LYS A 173 -18.27 -17.81 -24.34
N LEU A 174 -18.60 -19.06 -24.02
CA LEU A 174 -19.40 -19.92 -24.90
C LEU A 174 -20.89 -19.62 -24.80
N ARG A 175 -21.61 -19.95 -25.87
CA ARG A 175 -23.05 -19.73 -26.04
C ARG A 175 -23.94 -20.73 -25.30
N ASP A 176 -23.40 -21.78 -24.70
CA ASP A 176 -24.17 -22.75 -23.93
C ASP A 176 -24.02 -22.47 -22.42
N PRO A 177 -25.03 -21.82 -21.78
CA PRO A 177 -25.00 -21.53 -20.35
C PRO A 177 -25.10 -22.78 -19.47
N SER A 178 -25.41 -23.95 -20.06
CA SER A 178 -25.63 -25.20 -19.32
C SER A 178 -24.36 -26.03 -19.09
N SER A 179 -23.25 -25.73 -19.79
CA SER A 179 -21.97 -26.43 -19.57
C SER A 179 -21.24 -25.87 -18.34
N VAL A 180 -21.46 -26.47 -17.17
CA VAL A 180 -20.74 -26.10 -15.94
C VAL A 180 -19.34 -26.73 -15.98
N PRO A 181 -18.25 -25.95 -15.95
CA PRO A 181 -16.90 -26.50 -15.94
C PRO A 181 -16.62 -27.26 -14.63
N GLN A 182 -15.83 -28.33 -14.72
CA GLN A 182 -15.34 -29.04 -13.55
C GLN A 182 -14.23 -28.25 -12.89
N CYS A 183 -14.42 -27.88 -11.61
CA CYS A 183 -13.42 -27.19 -10.81
C CYS A 183 -12.80 -28.14 -9.79
N THR A 184 -11.47 -28.22 -9.77
CA THR A 184 -10.70 -28.91 -8.72
C THR A 184 -9.78 -27.91 -8.06
N VAL A 185 -9.77 -27.90 -6.73
CA VAL A 185 -8.90 -27.04 -5.91
C VAL A 185 -7.97 -27.93 -5.12
N THR A 186 -6.66 -27.72 -5.27
CA THR A 186 -5.62 -28.49 -4.61
C THR A 186 -4.73 -27.57 -3.78
N VAL A 187 -4.47 -27.96 -2.53
CA VAL A 187 -3.53 -27.25 -1.66
C VAL A 187 -2.19 -27.96 -1.66
N PHE A 188 -1.14 -27.22 -1.97
CA PHE A 188 0.25 -27.67 -1.86
C PHE A 188 0.97 -26.93 -0.73
N ALA A 189 1.79 -27.65 0.02
CA ALA A 189 2.73 -27.09 0.98
C ALA A 189 3.89 -26.37 0.25
N LYS A 190 4.72 -25.64 1.00
CA LYS A 190 5.82 -24.82 0.46
C LYS A 190 6.88 -25.65 -0.29
N ASP A 191 7.05 -26.92 0.07
CA ASP A 191 7.94 -27.88 -0.57
C ASP A 191 7.35 -28.54 -1.84
N GLY A 192 6.11 -28.19 -2.21
CA GLY A 192 5.38 -28.78 -3.33
C GLY A 192 4.59 -30.05 -2.99
N THR A 193 4.59 -30.50 -1.73
CA THR A 193 3.82 -31.67 -1.31
C THR A 193 2.32 -31.38 -1.35
N LYS A 194 1.55 -32.26 -2.01
CA LYS A 194 0.08 -32.17 -2.03
C LYS A 194 -0.47 -32.45 -0.62
N VAL A 195 -1.14 -31.47 -0.03
CA VAL A 195 -1.79 -31.59 1.29
C VAL A 195 -3.17 -32.22 1.15
N THR A 196 -3.99 -31.67 0.26
CA THR A 196 -5.40 -32.07 0.10
C THR A 196 -5.97 -31.52 -1.21
N SER A 197 -7.13 -32.03 -1.63
CA SER A 197 -7.81 -31.62 -2.84
C SER A 197 -9.32 -31.82 -2.71
N VAL A 198 -10.08 -30.87 -3.24
CA VAL A 198 -11.54 -30.84 -3.23
C VAL A 198 -12.06 -30.43 -4.60
N THR A 199 -13.34 -30.69 -4.86
CA THR A 199 -14.00 -30.29 -6.10
C THR A 199 -15.09 -29.24 -5.82
N GLY A 200 -15.42 -28.46 -6.84
CA GLY A 200 -16.41 -27.38 -6.77
C GLY A 200 -15.78 -25.99 -6.86
N VAL A 201 -16.62 -25.01 -7.19
CA VAL A 201 -16.23 -23.60 -7.33
C VAL A 201 -16.28 -22.86 -5.99
N SER A 202 -16.78 -23.49 -4.94
CA SER A 202 -16.75 -22.93 -3.58
C SER A 202 -16.66 -24.06 -2.58
N GLY A 203 -15.93 -23.85 -1.49
CA GLY A 203 -15.81 -24.87 -0.46
C GLY A 203 -14.90 -24.47 0.68
N LYS A 204 -14.60 -25.46 1.52
CA LYS A 204 -13.66 -25.34 2.63
C LYS A 204 -12.63 -26.47 2.54
N VAL A 205 -11.40 -26.12 2.87
CA VAL A 205 -10.29 -27.05 2.95
C VAL A 205 -9.72 -27.00 4.36
N HIS A 206 -9.46 -28.18 4.93
CA HIS A 206 -8.81 -28.33 6.23
C HIS A 206 -7.36 -28.78 6.03
N ILE A 207 -6.43 -28.07 6.67
CA ILE A 207 -5.00 -28.36 6.66
C ILE A 207 -4.63 -28.82 8.07
N PRO A 208 -4.51 -30.15 8.32
CA PRO A 208 -4.10 -30.64 9.63
C PRO A 208 -2.64 -30.26 9.91
N LYS A 209 -2.32 -29.90 11.16
CA LYS A 209 -0.98 -29.45 11.57
C LYS A 209 -0.44 -28.34 10.68
N ALA A 210 -1.27 -27.33 10.42
CA ALA A 210 -0.93 -26.26 9.50
C ALA A 210 0.23 -25.41 10.04
N ASN A 211 1.21 -25.15 9.19
CA ASN A 211 2.10 -24.01 9.36
C ASN A 211 1.32 -22.72 9.12
N PHE A 212 1.20 -21.86 10.13
CA PHE A 212 0.52 -20.58 10.01
C PHE A 212 1.43 -19.50 9.44
N TRP A 213 0.82 -18.51 8.81
CA TRP A 213 1.48 -17.27 8.45
C TRP A 213 1.69 -16.43 9.72
N TRP A 214 2.95 -16.08 9.98
CA TRP A 214 3.36 -15.28 11.13
C TRP A 214 4.12 -14.03 10.69
N PRO A 215 3.96 -12.91 11.41
CA PRO A 215 4.80 -11.74 11.21
C PRO A 215 6.30 -12.02 11.41
N TYR A 216 7.13 -11.22 10.76
CA TYR A 216 8.58 -11.27 10.89
C TYR A 216 9.01 -11.04 12.35
N LEU A 217 9.94 -11.87 12.81
CA LEU A 217 10.42 -11.91 14.20
C LEU A 217 9.34 -12.22 15.25
N THR A 218 8.27 -12.94 14.90
CA THR A 218 7.35 -13.53 15.89
C THR A 218 7.30 -15.06 15.83
N ASN A 219 7.88 -15.66 14.80
CA ASN A 219 8.00 -17.11 14.62
C ASN A 219 9.29 -17.43 13.83
N PRO A 220 9.92 -18.61 14.02
CA PRO A 220 11.09 -19.02 13.24
C PRO A 220 10.85 -19.18 11.73
N SER A 221 9.60 -19.41 11.31
CA SER A 221 9.20 -19.54 9.90
C SER A 221 8.11 -18.51 9.56
N PRO A 222 8.45 -17.21 9.56
CA PRO A 222 7.48 -16.17 9.21
C PRO A 222 7.10 -16.27 7.73
N GLY A 223 5.95 -15.71 7.38
CA GLY A 223 5.55 -15.66 5.97
C GLY A 223 5.28 -17.02 5.31
N TYR A 224 4.86 -18.05 6.07
CA TYR A 224 4.57 -19.35 5.46
C TYR A 224 3.38 -19.26 4.50
N LEU A 225 3.60 -19.69 3.25
CA LEU A 225 2.59 -19.70 2.18
C LEU A 225 2.39 -21.12 1.65
N TYR A 226 1.13 -21.53 1.56
CA TYR A 226 0.69 -22.64 0.73
C TYR A 226 0.44 -22.15 -0.69
N THR A 227 0.32 -23.09 -1.63
CA THR A 227 -0.21 -22.79 -2.98
C THR A 227 -1.60 -23.42 -3.13
N LEU A 228 -2.60 -22.58 -3.37
CA LEU A 228 -3.94 -22.99 -3.79
C LEU A 228 -3.95 -23.05 -5.32
N GLU A 229 -3.93 -24.26 -5.89
CA GLU A 229 -4.05 -24.49 -7.33
C GLU A 229 -5.51 -24.74 -7.68
N ILE A 230 -6.09 -23.86 -8.50
CA ILE A 230 -7.44 -23.98 -9.03
C ILE A 230 -7.31 -24.45 -10.47
N CYS A 231 -7.99 -25.56 -10.78
CA CYS A 231 -8.02 -26.16 -12.10
C CYS A 231 -9.46 -26.19 -12.59
N LEU A 232 -9.76 -25.38 -13.61
CA LEU A 232 -11.05 -25.31 -14.28
C LEU A 232 -10.98 -26.07 -15.61
N THR A 233 -11.75 -27.16 -15.74
CA THR A 233 -11.78 -27.99 -16.94
C THR A 233 -13.15 -27.88 -17.62
N SER A 234 -13.14 -27.49 -18.88
CA SER A 234 -14.32 -27.42 -19.76
C SER A 234 -14.10 -28.33 -20.98
N GLU A 235 -15.13 -28.53 -21.80
CA GLU A 235 -15.03 -29.34 -23.02
C GLU A 235 -13.96 -28.83 -24.01
N ILE A 236 -13.71 -27.52 -24.00
CA ILE A 236 -12.85 -26.84 -24.99
C ILE A 236 -11.48 -26.43 -24.43
N GLY A 237 -11.21 -26.70 -23.15
CA GLY A 237 -9.94 -26.31 -22.56
C GLY A 237 -9.88 -26.38 -21.05
N LYS A 238 -8.66 -26.25 -20.55
CA LYS A 238 -8.30 -26.26 -19.14
C LYS A 238 -7.64 -24.93 -18.79
N ASP A 239 -8.13 -24.28 -17.73
CA ASP A 239 -7.49 -23.13 -17.12
C ASP A 239 -6.94 -23.51 -15.75
N VAL A 240 -5.75 -23.00 -15.41
CA VAL A 240 -5.08 -23.31 -14.14
C VAL A 240 -4.48 -22.04 -13.55
N TYR A 241 -4.92 -21.68 -12.36
CA TYR A 241 -4.38 -20.56 -11.59
C TYR A 241 -3.78 -21.05 -10.28
N ARG A 242 -2.65 -20.46 -9.86
CA ARG A 242 -1.98 -20.78 -8.60
C ARG A 242 -1.92 -19.53 -7.74
N LEU A 243 -2.61 -19.56 -6.61
CA LEU A 243 -2.69 -18.47 -5.66
C LEU A 243 -1.90 -18.83 -4.39
N PRO A 244 -0.86 -18.05 -4.01
CA PRO A 244 -0.24 -18.18 -2.70
C PRO A 244 -1.24 -17.82 -1.59
N VAL A 245 -1.31 -18.63 -0.53
CA VAL A 245 -2.24 -18.43 0.59
C VAL A 245 -1.50 -18.61 1.91
N GLY A 246 -1.53 -17.58 2.76
CA GLY A 246 -1.06 -17.66 4.15
C GLY A 246 -2.23 -17.88 5.10
N VAL A 247 -2.19 -18.96 5.88
CA VAL A 247 -3.23 -19.26 6.88
C VAL A 247 -2.95 -18.47 8.15
N ARG A 248 -3.79 -17.47 8.45
CA ARG A 248 -3.76 -16.76 9.74
C ARG A 248 -5.16 -16.38 10.19
N LYS A 249 -5.26 -15.94 11.44
CA LYS A 249 -6.45 -15.31 12.00
C LYS A 249 -6.11 -13.91 12.50
N ILE A 250 -6.90 -12.92 12.13
CA ILE A 250 -6.82 -11.56 12.68
C ILE A 250 -7.98 -11.37 13.65
N ALA A 251 -7.70 -10.74 14.79
CA ALA A 251 -8.71 -10.28 15.74
C ALA A 251 -8.24 -8.98 16.40
N TRP A 252 -9.17 -8.21 16.94
CA TRP A 252 -8.87 -7.01 17.71
C TRP A 252 -9.95 -6.78 18.77
N ASN A 253 -9.62 -6.02 19.80
CA ASN A 253 -10.56 -5.56 20.81
C ASN A 253 -10.27 -4.07 21.12
N SER A 254 -10.78 -3.56 22.24
CA SER A 254 -10.63 -2.15 22.63
C SER A 254 -9.20 -1.72 22.96
N THR A 255 -8.25 -2.65 23.12
CA THR A 255 -6.88 -2.34 23.58
C THR A 255 -5.79 -3.03 22.75
N THR A 256 -6.11 -4.09 22.01
CA THR A 256 -5.10 -4.98 21.45
C THR A 256 -5.48 -5.49 20.07
N PHE A 257 -4.46 -5.62 19.21
CA PHE A 257 -4.53 -6.29 17.92
C PHE A 257 -3.85 -7.66 18.00
N PHE A 258 -4.44 -8.67 17.39
CA PHE A 258 -4.01 -10.07 17.49
C PHE A 258 -3.80 -10.70 16.11
N ILE A 259 -2.72 -11.46 15.99
CA ILE A 259 -2.52 -12.42 14.91
C ILE A 259 -2.40 -13.80 15.52
N ASN A 260 -3.19 -14.75 15.01
CA ASN A 260 -3.23 -16.14 15.49
C ASN A 260 -3.43 -16.22 17.01
N ASN A 261 -4.31 -15.36 17.53
CA ASN A 261 -4.63 -15.19 18.96
C ASN A 261 -3.49 -14.64 19.84
N MET A 262 -2.38 -14.16 19.25
CA MET A 262 -1.26 -13.56 19.97
C MET A 262 -1.28 -12.03 19.85
N PRO A 263 -1.15 -11.28 20.97
CA PRO A 263 -0.97 -9.83 20.93
C PRO A 263 0.18 -9.44 20.00
N THR A 264 -0.07 -8.48 19.12
CA THR A 264 0.89 -8.08 18.09
C THR A 264 1.14 -6.58 18.16
N TYR A 265 2.41 -6.21 18.29
CA TYR A 265 2.87 -4.82 18.29
C TYR A 265 3.49 -4.48 16.92
N PHE A 266 3.03 -3.39 16.29
CA PHE A 266 3.54 -2.92 15.01
C PHE A 266 4.85 -2.14 15.22
N ARG A 267 5.90 -2.56 14.53
CA ARG A 267 7.21 -1.88 14.46
C ARG A 267 7.50 -1.58 13.00
N GLY A 268 7.42 -0.32 12.61
CA GLY A 268 7.45 -0.02 11.18
C GLY A 268 7.58 1.44 10.82
N PHE A 269 7.05 1.76 9.64
CA PHE A 269 7.12 3.09 9.05
C PHE A 269 6.03 3.27 8.00
N GLY A 270 5.70 4.51 7.69
CA GLY A 270 5.16 4.82 6.38
C GLY A 270 6.26 4.68 5.32
N LYS A 271 5.91 4.24 4.13
CA LYS A 271 6.85 4.13 2.99
C LYS A 271 6.39 5.03 1.84
N HIS A 272 7.18 5.14 0.78
CA HIS A 272 6.70 5.59 -0.54
C HIS A 272 7.25 4.67 -1.64
N GLU A 273 6.46 4.46 -2.72
CA GLU A 273 6.99 4.07 -4.04
C GLU A 273 7.65 5.30 -4.68
N ASP A 274 8.90 5.56 -4.31
CA ASP A 274 9.70 6.69 -4.78
C ASP A 274 11.20 6.34 -4.82
N SER A 275 11.86 6.73 -5.92
CA SER A 275 13.30 6.65 -6.07
C SER A 275 13.84 7.60 -7.14
N ASN A 276 15.16 7.74 -7.18
CA ASN A 276 15.84 8.57 -8.16
C ASN A 276 15.53 8.16 -9.61
N LEU A 277 15.37 9.17 -10.47
CA LEU A 277 15.12 9.11 -11.92
C LEU A 277 13.75 8.54 -12.31
N ARG A 278 13.39 7.35 -11.82
CA ARG A 278 12.15 6.66 -12.24
C ARG A 278 10.90 7.12 -11.50
N GLY A 279 11.05 7.98 -10.49
CA GLY A 279 9.95 8.42 -9.63
C GLY A 279 9.26 7.23 -8.97
N LYS A 280 8.00 7.00 -9.34
CA LYS A 280 7.16 5.91 -8.82
C LYS A 280 7.25 4.60 -9.63
N GLY A 281 8.13 4.55 -10.64
CA GLY A 281 8.31 3.35 -11.46
C GLY A 281 8.79 2.14 -10.65
N LEU A 282 8.13 0.99 -10.82
CA LEU A 282 8.54 -0.28 -10.20
C LEU A 282 9.99 -0.63 -10.54
N ASP A 283 10.78 -1.00 -9.53
CA ASP A 283 12.16 -1.49 -9.66
C ASP A 283 12.37 -2.67 -8.71
N TYR A 284 12.62 -3.86 -9.26
CA TYR A 284 12.88 -5.05 -8.46
C TYR A 284 14.16 -4.96 -7.63
N ALA A 285 15.23 -4.31 -8.13
CA ALA A 285 16.47 -4.18 -7.37
C ALA A 285 16.25 -3.31 -6.12
N LEU A 286 15.54 -2.20 -6.29
CA LEU A 286 15.14 -1.33 -5.19
C LEU A 286 14.18 -2.04 -4.24
N LEU A 287 13.19 -2.76 -4.76
CA LEU A 287 12.22 -3.50 -3.95
C LEU A 287 12.91 -4.51 -3.05
N ILE A 288 13.80 -5.33 -3.61
CA ILE A 288 14.58 -6.31 -2.84
C ILE A 288 15.49 -5.59 -1.84
N ARG A 289 16.11 -4.46 -2.21
CA ARG A 289 16.92 -3.66 -1.28
C ARG A 289 16.09 -3.13 -0.12
N ASP A 290 14.91 -2.59 -0.38
CA ASP A 290 13.99 -2.10 0.64
C ASP A 290 13.70 -3.22 1.63
N TYR A 291 13.24 -4.39 1.19
CA TYR A 291 12.92 -5.52 2.09
C TYR A 291 14.11 -6.04 2.90
N ASN A 292 15.32 -6.05 2.33
CA ASN A 292 16.53 -6.38 3.09
C ASN A 292 16.79 -5.35 4.21
N LEU A 293 16.53 -4.06 3.96
CA LEU A 293 16.64 -3.02 4.97
C LEU A 293 15.52 -3.09 6.02
N ILE A 294 14.29 -3.44 5.64
CA ILE A 294 13.18 -3.71 6.58
C ILE A 294 13.59 -4.83 7.55
N ALA A 295 14.12 -5.94 7.02
CA ALA A 295 14.61 -7.05 7.83
C ALA A 295 15.80 -6.64 8.70
N TRP A 296 16.76 -5.87 8.15
CA TRP A 296 17.91 -5.36 8.89
C TRP A 296 17.50 -4.49 10.08
N LEU A 297 16.49 -3.63 9.91
CA LEU A 297 15.91 -2.84 10.99
C LEU A 297 15.21 -3.69 12.06
N GLY A 298 14.75 -4.90 11.74
CA GLY A 298 13.86 -5.68 12.62
C GLY A 298 12.41 -5.20 12.61
N ALA A 299 12.02 -4.44 11.58
CA ALA A 299 10.66 -3.98 11.38
C ALA A 299 9.76 -5.14 10.92
N ASN A 300 8.53 -5.21 11.44
CA ASN A 300 7.56 -6.24 11.09
C ASN A 300 6.36 -5.70 10.30
N ALA A 301 6.30 -4.39 10.05
CA ALA A 301 5.18 -3.76 9.36
C ALA A 301 5.58 -2.52 8.55
N TYR A 302 4.77 -2.17 7.54
CA TYR A 302 4.75 -0.82 6.97
C TYR A 302 3.35 -0.44 6.45
N ARG A 303 3.13 0.87 6.28
CA ARG A 303 1.91 1.43 5.68
C ARG A 303 2.20 1.85 4.24
N THR A 304 1.29 1.51 3.31
CA THR A 304 1.42 1.85 1.88
C THR A 304 1.09 3.33 1.62
N SER A 305 1.81 4.22 2.29
CA SER A 305 1.56 5.66 2.24
C SER A 305 1.82 6.21 0.82
N HIS A 306 0.91 6.96 0.19
CA HIS A 306 -0.51 7.16 0.54
C HIS A 306 -1.37 6.66 -0.60
N TYR A 307 -1.17 5.41 -1.00
CA TYR A 307 -1.82 4.76 -2.13
C TYR A 307 -1.48 3.26 -2.18
N PRO A 308 -2.32 2.41 -2.80
CA PRO A 308 -2.02 1.00 -2.96
C PRO A 308 -0.72 0.79 -3.75
N TYR A 309 0.19 -0.05 -3.24
CA TYR A 309 1.49 -0.31 -3.88
C TYR A 309 1.42 -1.36 -4.98
N ALA A 310 2.54 -1.58 -5.68
CA ALA A 310 2.70 -2.66 -6.65
C ALA A 310 2.40 -4.02 -6.01
N GLU A 311 1.73 -4.88 -6.78
CA GLU A 311 1.37 -6.24 -6.35
C GLU A 311 2.63 -7.02 -5.95
N GLU A 312 3.74 -6.77 -6.65
CA GLU A 312 5.05 -7.36 -6.40
C GLU A 312 5.64 -6.96 -5.03
N ALA A 313 5.31 -5.77 -4.52
CA ALA A 313 5.71 -5.40 -3.18
C ALA A 313 4.93 -6.20 -2.13
N LEU A 314 3.63 -6.38 -2.34
CA LEU A 314 2.81 -7.20 -1.45
C LEU A 314 3.17 -8.70 -1.53
N ASP A 315 3.61 -9.21 -2.69
CA ASP A 315 4.17 -10.56 -2.80
C ASP A 315 5.35 -10.77 -1.85
N MET A 316 6.26 -9.78 -1.77
CA MET A 316 7.39 -9.81 -0.85
C MET A 316 6.94 -9.71 0.62
N ALA A 317 5.93 -8.89 0.92
CA ALA A 317 5.36 -8.81 2.26
C ALA A 317 4.75 -10.15 2.70
N ASP A 318 3.99 -10.79 1.81
CA ASP A 318 3.37 -12.09 2.03
C ASP A 318 4.44 -13.16 2.33
N ALA A 319 5.50 -13.22 1.51
CA ALA A 319 6.53 -14.25 1.63
C ALA A 319 7.47 -14.06 2.83
N LEU A 320 7.67 -12.82 3.29
CA LEU A 320 8.60 -12.49 4.39
C LEU A 320 7.92 -12.29 5.75
N GLY A 321 6.58 -12.29 5.79
CA GLY A 321 5.84 -12.03 7.03
C GLY A 321 5.81 -10.56 7.41
N ILE A 322 5.87 -9.62 6.46
CA ILE A 322 5.76 -8.19 6.77
C ILE A 322 4.29 -7.79 6.75
N MET A 323 3.78 -7.23 7.84
CA MET A 323 2.41 -6.76 7.94
C MET A 323 2.21 -5.45 7.18
N ILE A 324 1.08 -5.32 6.50
CA ILE A 324 0.75 -4.17 5.67
C ILE A 324 -0.54 -3.52 6.19
N ILE A 325 -0.44 -2.23 6.50
CA ILE A 325 -1.59 -1.34 6.58
C ILE A 325 -1.78 -0.78 5.19
N ASP A 326 -2.75 -1.32 4.47
CA ASP A 326 -2.91 -1.00 3.06
C ASP A 326 -3.84 0.20 2.90
N GLU A 327 -3.34 1.27 2.29
CA GLU A 327 -3.96 2.60 2.29
C GLU A 327 -4.47 2.99 0.90
N SER A 328 -5.69 3.53 0.87
CA SER A 328 -6.27 4.11 -0.33
C SER A 328 -5.51 5.38 -0.78
N PRO A 329 -5.68 5.85 -2.03
CA PRO A 329 -5.04 7.08 -2.51
C PRO A 329 -5.66 8.39 -1.96
N ALA A 330 -6.57 8.31 -1.00
CA ALA A 330 -7.20 9.47 -0.37
C ALA A 330 -6.26 10.13 0.66
N CYS A 331 -5.36 10.98 0.18
CA CYS A 331 -4.46 11.77 1.03
C CYS A 331 -4.89 13.24 1.07
N THR A 332 -4.99 13.80 2.27
CA THR A 332 -5.33 15.22 2.51
C THR A 332 -6.66 15.61 1.84
N ILE A 333 -7.63 14.69 1.84
CA ILE A 333 -8.90 14.95 1.18
C ILE A 333 -9.73 15.97 1.95
N ASP A 334 -10.33 16.88 1.19
CA ASP A 334 -11.30 17.86 1.64
C ASP A 334 -12.56 17.77 0.76
N ASN A 335 -13.56 18.60 1.06
CA ASN A 335 -14.77 18.76 0.25
C ASN A 335 -15.48 17.42 -0.05
N PHE A 336 -16.03 16.81 1.01
CA PHE A 336 -16.74 15.51 1.04
C PHE A 336 -18.04 15.49 0.23
N SER A 337 -17.95 15.76 -1.08
CA SER A 337 -19.07 15.73 -2.02
C SER A 337 -19.52 14.31 -2.34
N GLU A 338 -20.75 14.16 -2.84
CA GLU A 338 -21.27 12.86 -3.29
C GLU A 338 -20.45 12.28 -4.46
N GLU A 339 -19.96 13.13 -5.37
CA GLU A 339 -19.10 12.69 -6.48
C GLU A 339 -17.79 12.09 -5.95
N LEU A 340 -17.14 12.76 -4.99
CA LEU A 340 -15.95 12.24 -4.34
C LEU A 340 -16.24 10.94 -3.59
N LEU A 341 -17.38 10.85 -2.88
CA LEU A 341 -17.76 9.64 -2.15
C LEU A 341 -17.95 8.47 -3.10
N GLN A 342 -18.66 8.66 -4.21
CA GLN A 342 -18.85 7.61 -5.20
C GLN A 342 -17.53 7.17 -5.81
N LYS A 343 -16.63 8.14 -6.13
CA LYS A 343 -15.32 7.79 -6.66
C LYS A 343 -14.46 7.03 -5.65
N HIS A 344 -14.53 7.40 -4.38
CA HIS A 344 -13.82 6.71 -3.31
C HIS A 344 -14.37 5.30 -3.08
N LYS A 345 -15.69 5.10 -3.13
CA LYS A 345 -16.31 3.77 -3.07
C LYS A 345 -15.81 2.86 -4.20
N GLU A 346 -15.77 3.35 -5.44
CA GLU A 346 -15.21 2.60 -6.58
C GLU A 346 -13.76 2.18 -6.32
N VAL A 347 -12.93 3.14 -5.88
CA VAL A 347 -11.52 2.87 -5.57
C VAL A 347 -11.39 1.83 -4.46
N MET A 348 -12.18 1.92 -3.38
CA MET A 348 -12.16 0.94 -2.30
C MET A 348 -12.63 -0.44 -2.76
N THR A 349 -13.64 -0.52 -3.64
CA THR A 349 -14.09 -1.79 -4.22
C THR A 349 -12.98 -2.46 -5.02
N ASP A 350 -12.35 -1.73 -5.94
CA ASP A 350 -11.25 -2.28 -6.75
C ASP A 350 -10.01 -2.61 -5.90
N PHE A 351 -9.72 -1.78 -4.91
CA PHE A 351 -8.60 -1.93 -4.00
C PHE A 351 -8.73 -3.20 -3.14
N VAL A 352 -9.86 -3.36 -2.43
CA VAL A 352 -10.11 -4.57 -1.63
C VAL A 352 -10.20 -5.79 -2.54
N ARG A 353 -10.82 -5.67 -3.72
CA ARG A 353 -10.88 -6.78 -4.69
C ARG A 353 -9.49 -7.26 -5.09
N ARG A 354 -8.54 -6.35 -5.32
CA ARG A 354 -7.16 -6.70 -5.70
C ARG A 354 -6.43 -7.44 -4.57
N ASP A 355 -6.54 -6.94 -3.34
CA ASP A 355 -5.64 -7.34 -2.24
C ASP A 355 -6.31 -8.23 -1.16
N LYS A 356 -7.59 -8.58 -1.29
CA LYS A 356 -8.34 -9.42 -0.32
C LYS A 356 -7.64 -10.73 0.10
N ASN A 357 -6.90 -11.34 -0.83
CA ASN A 357 -6.21 -12.62 -0.60
C ASN A 357 -4.83 -12.49 0.04
N ARG A 358 -4.32 -11.27 0.24
CA ARG A 358 -2.97 -11.02 0.76
C ARG A 358 -2.88 -11.36 2.25
N PRO A 359 -2.07 -12.34 2.67
CA PRO A 359 -1.87 -12.58 4.09
C PRO A 359 -1.11 -11.46 4.82
N SER A 360 -0.28 -10.70 4.11
CA SER A 360 0.41 -9.55 4.68
C SER A 360 -0.49 -8.37 4.98
N VAL A 361 -1.54 -8.14 4.21
CA VAL A 361 -2.49 -7.05 4.48
C VAL A 361 -3.26 -7.38 5.74
N VAL A 362 -3.12 -6.56 6.78
CA VAL A 362 -3.74 -6.80 8.09
C VAL A 362 -4.74 -5.73 8.50
N MET A 363 -4.80 -4.61 7.78
CA MET A 363 -5.68 -3.49 8.07
C MET A 363 -5.90 -2.66 6.81
N TRP A 364 -7.11 -2.16 6.60
CA TRP A 364 -7.45 -1.23 5.52
C TRP A 364 -7.45 0.21 6.03
N SER A 365 -6.62 1.08 5.45
CA SER A 365 -6.64 2.54 5.69
C SER A 365 -7.43 3.24 4.59
N LEU A 366 -8.53 3.90 4.96
CA LEU A 366 -9.42 4.59 4.02
C LEU A 366 -8.84 5.91 3.54
N ALA A 367 -8.01 6.58 4.32
CA ALA A 367 -7.45 7.88 3.99
C ALA A 367 -6.26 8.23 4.90
N ASN A 368 -5.45 9.18 4.44
CA ASN A 368 -4.45 9.87 5.25
C ASN A 368 -4.83 11.33 5.44
N GLU A 369 -4.84 11.78 6.69
CA GLU A 369 -5.05 13.16 7.12
C GLU A 369 -6.24 13.86 6.42
N PRO A 370 -7.43 13.24 6.36
CA PRO A 370 -8.59 13.93 5.82
C PRO A 370 -8.96 15.12 6.71
N SER A 371 -9.72 16.07 6.16
CA SER A 371 -10.34 17.15 6.93
C SER A 371 -11.49 16.65 7.83
N SER A 372 -11.23 15.65 8.68
CA SER A 372 -12.22 14.96 9.53
C SER A 372 -12.83 15.83 10.62
N PHE A 373 -12.37 17.08 10.78
CA PHE A 373 -13.00 18.10 11.62
C PHE A 373 -14.32 18.65 11.02
N ARG A 374 -14.56 18.44 9.73
CA ARG A 374 -15.80 18.85 9.06
C ARG A 374 -16.96 17.93 9.40
N ASN A 375 -18.18 18.45 9.46
CA ASN A 375 -19.37 17.67 9.84
C ASN A 375 -19.69 16.58 8.80
N GLU A 376 -19.51 16.93 7.53
CA GLU A 376 -19.75 16.11 6.34
C GLU A 376 -18.88 14.84 6.34
N SER A 377 -17.71 14.90 6.99
CA SER A 377 -16.81 13.74 7.12
C SER A 377 -17.45 12.55 7.83
N ARG A 378 -18.44 12.80 8.72
CA ARG A 378 -19.09 11.74 9.51
C ARG A 378 -19.81 10.74 8.61
N GLU A 379 -20.74 11.23 7.80
CA GLU A 379 -21.55 10.41 6.91
C GLU A 379 -20.68 9.80 5.81
N TYR A 380 -19.74 10.59 5.28
CA TYR A 380 -18.77 10.15 4.28
C TYR A 380 -17.97 8.92 4.74
N PHE A 381 -17.31 9.00 5.89
CA PHE A 381 -16.48 7.89 6.39
C PHE A 381 -17.32 6.75 6.98
N SER A 382 -18.49 7.02 7.55
CA SER A 382 -19.41 5.96 7.97
C SER A 382 -19.82 5.09 6.78
N ALA A 383 -20.15 5.71 5.63
CA ALA A 383 -20.48 4.99 4.41
C ALA A 383 -19.32 4.16 3.87
N LEU A 384 -18.09 4.69 3.90
CA LEU A 384 -16.89 3.96 3.47
C LEU A 384 -16.55 2.79 4.39
N VAL A 385 -16.65 2.95 5.71
CA VAL A 385 -16.45 1.85 6.67
C VAL A 385 -17.46 0.73 6.39
N ASN A 386 -18.74 1.07 6.22
CA ASN A 386 -19.77 0.08 5.93
C ASN A 386 -19.50 -0.67 4.62
N LEU A 387 -19.09 0.04 3.56
CA LEU A 387 -18.69 -0.58 2.30
C LEU A 387 -17.49 -1.52 2.50
N THR A 388 -16.40 -1.03 3.08
CA THR A 388 -15.17 -1.82 3.25
C THR A 388 -15.42 -3.07 4.09
N LYS A 389 -16.21 -2.98 5.16
CA LYS A 389 -16.60 -4.15 5.98
C LYS A 389 -17.52 -5.12 5.24
N SER A 390 -18.34 -4.65 4.30
CA SER A 390 -19.15 -5.53 3.45
C SER A 390 -18.31 -6.29 2.41
N LEU A 391 -17.21 -5.68 1.96
CA LEU A 391 -16.28 -6.29 1.01
C LEU A 391 -15.32 -7.25 1.72
N ASP A 392 -14.83 -6.88 2.91
CA ASP A 392 -13.94 -7.70 3.71
C ASP A 392 -14.23 -7.54 5.22
N PRO A 393 -14.95 -8.49 5.83
CA PRO A 393 -15.20 -8.49 7.26
C PRO A 393 -14.04 -9.06 8.09
N THR A 394 -12.94 -9.51 7.46
CA THR A 394 -11.86 -10.25 8.14
C THR A 394 -10.74 -9.37 8.69
N ARG A 395 -10.76 -8.07 8.37
CA ARG A 395 -9.72 -7.10 8.74
C ARG A 395 -10.35 -5.83 9.36
N PRO A 396 -9.67 -5.17 10.31
CA PRO A 396 -10.10 -3.88 10.81
C PRO A 396 -9.96 -2.78 9.76
N VAL A 397 -10.80 -1.77 9.89
CA VAL A 397 -10.79 -0.56 9.06
C VAL A 397 -10.33 0.64 9.88
N THR A 398 -9.47 1.48 9.29
CA THR A 398 -8.99 2.73 9.88
C THR A 398 -8.95 3.85 8.85
N PHE A 399 -8.70 5.07 9.29
CA PHE A 399 -8.02 6.10 8.50
C PHE A 399 -7.03 6.77 9.44
N VAL A 400 -6.05 7.45 8.87
CA VAL A 400 -4.99 8.11 9.64
C VAL A 400 -5.34 9.56 9.90
N THR A 401 -5.47 9.96 11.17
CA THR A 401 -5.88 11.33 11.54
C THR A 401 -4.70 12.21 11.99
N SER A 402 -4.69 13.45 11.50
CA SER A 402 -3.87 14.55 12.02
C SER A 402 -4.66 15.53 12.90
N GLN A 403 -5.98 15.33 13.03
CA GLN A 403 -6.85 16.20 13.82
C GLN A 403 -6.68 15.97 15.31
N THR A 404 -7.05 16.94 16.14
CA THR A 404 -7.08 16.75 17.60
C THR A 404 -8.23 15.83 18.01
N VAL A 405 -8.12 15.24 19.22
CA VAL A 405 -9.13 14.33 19.79
C VAL A 405 -10.54 14.94 19.86
N ASP A 406 -10.63 16.27 19.99
CA ASP A 406 -11.90 16.99 20.14
C ASP A 406 -12.49 17.49 18.83
N GLU A 407 -11.66 17.72 17.83
CA GLU A 407 -12.11 18.19 16.53
C GLU A 407 -12.50 17.06 15.60
N ASP A 408 -11.89 15.88 15.71
CA ASP A 408 -12.17 14.77 14.80
C ASP A 408 -13.59 14.22 14.98
N LYS A 409 -14.35 14.22 13.88
CA LYS A 409 -15.74 13.77 13.86
C LYS A 409 -15.91 12.37 13.28
N ALA A 410 -14.94 11.85 12.53
CA ALA A 410 -15.10 10.62 11.74
C ALA A 410 -14.40 9.39 12.36
N VAL A 411 -13.36 9.59 13.17
CA VAL A 411 -12.56 8.50 13.77
C VAL A 411 -13.37 7.56 14.67
N GLN A 412 -14.53 8.03 15.16
CA GLN A 412 -15.47 7.21 15.94
C GLN A 412 -15.99 5.98 15.18
N PHE A 413 -15.93 5.97 13.84
CA PHE A 413 -16.36 4.83 13.01
C PHE A 413 -15.25 3.80 12.75
N MET A 414 -13.99 4.13 13.03
CA MET A 414 -12.85 3.24 12.77
C MET A 414 -12.74 2.11 13.81
N ASP A 415 -12.16 0.98 13.46
CA ASP A 415 -11.89 -0.11 14.40
C ASP A 415 -10.65 0.17 15.26
N ILE A 416 -9.65 0.82 14.66
CA ILE A 416 -8.35 1.15 15.26
C ILE A 416 -8.08 2.63 15.00
N ILE A 417 -7.60 3.35 16.02
CA ILE A 417 -7.24 4.76 15.91
C ILE A 417 -5.80 4.85 15.42
N CYS A 418 -5.61 5.37 14.22
CA CYS A 418 -4.29 5.65 13.67
C CYS A 418 -4.01 7.16 13.67
N ILE A 419 -2.89 7.58 14.25
CA ILE A 419 -2.57 9.02 14.38
C ILE A 419 -1.21 9.38 13.81
N ASN A 420 -1.13 10.58 13.24
CA ASN A 420 0.12 11.21 12.82
C ASN A 420 0.44 12.37 13.76
N ARG A 421 1.63 12.37 14.38
CA ARG A 421 2.02 13.44 15.32
C ARG A 421 3.48 13.83 15.18
N TYR A 422 3.71 15.14 15.28
CA TYR A 422 5.01 15.77 15.06
C TYR A 422 5.37 16.82 16.13
N PRO A 423 5.23 16.51 17.43
CA PRO A 423 5.68 17.40 18.49
C PRO A 423 7.19 17.63 18.39
N ALA A 424 7.62 18.83 18.76
CA ALA A 424 8.98 19.34 18.58
C ALA A 424 9.45 19.49 17.12
N TRP A 425 8.64 19.11 16.13
CA TRP A 425 8.95 19.35 14.71
C TRP A 425 8.05 20.45 14.14
N TYR A 426 6.75 20.18 13.99
CA TYR A 426 5.78 21.15 13.47
C TYR A 426 5.18 22.02 14.59
N SER A 427 4.81 21.41 15.72
CA SER A 427 4.44 22.14 16.93
C SER A 427 5.64 22.24 17.87
N ASP A 428 5.77 23.37 18.57
CA ASP A 428 6.85 23.61 19.55
C ASP A 428 8.25 23.29 19.00
N SER A 429 8.53 23.70 17.76
CA SER A 429 9.75 23.39 17.03
C SER A 429 11.03 23.56 17.87
N GLY A 430 11.84 22.50 17.99
CA GLY A 430 13.07 22.49 18.80
C GLY A 430 12.90 22.00 20.24
N ARG A 431 11.67 21.83 20.75
CA ARG A 431 11.37 21.48 22.14
C ARG A 431 11.18 19.99 22.37
N THR A 432 12.25 19.22 22.18
CA THR A 432 12.22 17.75 22.36
C THR A 432 11.89 17.33 23.80
N ASP A 433 12.11 18.22 24.78
CA ASP A 433 11.75 18.04 26.18
C ASP A 433 10.23 17.88 26.41
N LEU A 434 9.39 18.37 25.49
CA LEU A 434 7.94 18.30 25.61
C LEU A 434 7.33 17.01 25.03
N ILE A 435 8.08 16.25 24.22
CA ILE A 435 7.57 15.10 23.45
C ILE A 435 6.88 14.09 24.36
N GLN A 436 7.55 13.65 25.43
CA GLN A 436 7.01 12.61 26.30
C GLN A 436 5.67 13.00 26.92
N LEU A 437 5.55 14.25 27.38
CA LEU A 437 4.33 14.76 28.00
C LEU A 437 3.19 14.89 26.97
N GLN A 438 3.46 15.53 25.83
CA GLN A 438 2.47 15.80 24.80
C GLN A 438 1.94 14.50 24.18
N VAL A 439 2.84 13.61 23.76
CA VAL A 439 2.48 12.31 23.16
C VAL A 439 1.66 11.46 24.12
N LYS A 440 2.09 11.38 25.39
CA LYS A 440 1.36 10.62 26.40
C LYS A 440 -0.06 11.13 26.60
N ASN A 441 -0.20 12.42 26.89
CA ASN A 441 -1.50 13.01 27.20
C ASN A 441 -2.48 12.86 26.04
N GLU A 442 -2.02 13.08 24.81
CA GLU A 442 -2.85 12.96 23.63
C GLU A 442 -3.29 11.52 23.36
N LEU A 443 -2.37 10.56 23.41
CA LEU A 443 -2.69 9.15 23.15
C LEU A 443 -3.63 8.55 24.19
N VAL A 444 -3.47 8.93 25.47
CA VAL A 444 -4.41 8.57 26.53
C VAL A 444 -5.78 9.18 26.27
N ALA A 445 -5.87 10.46 25.87
CA ALA A 445 -7.14 11.11 25.57
C ALA A 445 -7.89 10.41 24.42
N TRP A 446 -7.19 10.01 23.36
CA TRP A 446 -7.74 9.22 22.27
C TRP A 446 -8.35 7.89 22.76
N HIS A 447 -7.59 7.13 23.54
CA HIS A 447 -8.05 5.85 24.05
C HIS A 447 -9.24 6.01 25.00
N LEU A 448 -9.19 6.94 25.96
CA LEU A 448 -10.26 7.17 26.92
C LEU A 448 -11.57 7.62 26.26
N LYS A 449 -11.49 8.44 25.21
CA LYS A 449 -12.69 8.97 24.53
C LYS A 449 -13.42 7.91 23.71
N PHE A 450 -12.69 7.01 23.06
CA PHE A 450 -13.27 6.10 22.06
C PHE A 450 -13.19 4.61 22.44
N ASN A 451 -12.44 4.26 23.49
CA ASN A 451 -12.20 2.88 23.96
C ASN A 451 -11.73 1.95 22.83
N LYS A 452 -10.67 2.39 22.12
CA LYS A 452 -10.06 1.69 20.97
C LYS A 452 -8.55 1.64 21.09
N PRO A 453 -7.89 0.63 20.50
CA PRO A 453 -6.45 0.59 20.46
C PRO A 453 -5.93 1.73 19.59
N VAL A 454 -4.75 2.24 19.95
CA VAL A 454 -4.12 3.36 19.25
C VAL A 454 -2.82 2.91 18.61
N LEU A 455 -2.60 3.35 17.37
CA LEU A 455 -1.38 3.13 16.60
C LEU A 455 -0.85 4.49 16.13
N VAL A 456 0.41 4.79 16.41
CA VAL A 456 1.06 5.96 15.81
C VAL A 456 1.58 5.55 14.43
N THR A 457 0.99 6.12 13.39
CA THR A 457 1.29 5.80 11.98
C THR A 457 2.32 6.74 11.35
N GLU A 458 2.52 7.92 11.96
CA GLU A 458 3.62 8.82 11.63
C GLU A 458 4.11 9.57 12.87
N TYR A 459 5.43 9.60 13.01
CA TYR A 459 6.18 10.53 13.85
C TYR A 459 7.61 10.60 13.33
N GLY A 460 8.28 11.74 13.51
CA GLY A 460 9.66 11.90 13.09
C GLY A 460 10.08 13.35 12.93
N ALA A 461 11.32 13.55 12.49
CA ALA A 461 11.89 14.85 12.18
C ALA A 461 12.73 14.76 10.90
N GLY A 462 12.84 15.88 10.19
CA GLY A 462 13.70 15.96 9.00
C GLY A 462 15.17 15.99 9.40
N SER A 463 16.02 15.34 8.61
CA SER A 463 17.48 15.37 8.75
C SER A 463 18.16 15.41 7.38
N VAL A 464 19.13 16.30 7.22
CA VAL A 464 20.03 16.32 6.07
C VAL A 464 21.24 15.47 6.41
N ILE A 465 21.53 14.47 5.57
CA ILE A 465 22.66 13.55 5.80
C ILE A 465 23.98 14.33 5.96
N GLY A 466 24.78 13.95 6.95
CA GLY A 466 26.06 14.55 7.29
C GLY A 466 25.97 15.88 8.04
N MET A 467 24.76 16.41 8.30
CA MET A 467 24.59 17.62 9.10
C MET A 467 24.54 17.26 10.58
N HIS A 468 25.50 17.79 11.36
CA HIS A 468 25.63 17.53 12.79
C HIS A 468 25.78 18.81 13.61
N THR A 469 25.21 18.83 14.81
CA THR A 469 25.44 19.89 15.81
C THR A 469 25.34 19.36 17.23
N ALA A 470 26.11 19.95 18.15
CA ALA A 470 25.97 19.77 19.59
C ALA A 470 25.82 21.15 20.27
N PRO A 471 24.72 21.46 20.96
CA PRO A 471 23.50 20.64 21.09
C PRO A 471 22.83 20.38 19.73
N SER A 472 21.98 19.35 19.66
CA SER A 472 21.26 19.01 18.44
C SER A 472 20.35 20.17 18.00
N SER A 473 20.15 20.32 16.70
CA SER A 473 19.31 21.38 16.12
C SER A 473 18.52 20.84 14.94
N MET A 474 17.35 21.41 14.67
CA MET A 474 16.47 20.91 13.59
C MET A 474 17.23 20.75 12.26
N TRP A 475 16.92 19.69 11.53
CA TRP A 475 17.61 19.23 10.31
C TRP A 475 18.95 18.51 10.51
N THR A 476 19.52 18.46 11.72
CA THR A 476 20.67 17.58 11.96
C THR A 476 20.26 16.13 12.16
N GLU A 477 21.16 15.20 11.86
CA GLU A 477 20.98 13.79 12.20
C GLU A 477 20.83 13.58 13.72
N ASP A 478 21.56 14.38 14.52
CA ASP A 478 21.46 14.33 15.98
C ASP A 478 20.06 14.70 16.48
N TYR A 479 19.39 15.67 15.85
CA TYR A 479 18.04 16.09 16.25
C TYR A 479 17.00 15.03 15.90
N GLN A 480 17.13 14.37 14.74
CA GLN A 480 16.28 13.24 14.40
C GLN A 480 16.45 12.10 15.43
N VAL A 481 17.69 11.81 15.85
CA VAL A 481 17.97 10.83 16.90
C VAL A 481 17.29 11.20 18.22
N VAL A 482 17.51 12.43 18.72
CA VAL A 482 16.90 12.88 19.99
C VAL A 482 15.37 12.84 19.91
N THR A 483 14.79 13.32 18.81
CA THR A 483 13.34 13.32 18.61
C THR A 483 12.77 11.90 18.69
N LEU A 484 13.37 10.94 17.98
CA LEU A 484 12.90 9.56 17.99
C LEU A 484 13.08 8.91 19.37
N THR A 485 14.22 9.14 20.04
CA THR A 485 14.47 8.61 21.39
C THR A 485 13.46 9.12 22.43
N GLU A 486 13.05 10.38 22.36
CA GLU A 486 12.01 10.90 23.27
C GLU A 486 10.62 10.31 22.98
N HIS A 487 10.30 10.05 21.71
CA HIS A 487 9.07 9.32 21.35
C HIS A 487 9.11 7.87 21.87
N PHE A 488 10.24 7.18 21.72
CA PHE A 488 10.43 5.81 22.20
C PHE A 488 10.14 5.67 23.70
N LYS A 489 10.62 6.62 24.52
CA LYS A 489 10.33 6.67 25.97
C LYS A 489 8.83 6.83 26.26
N ALA A 490 8.15 7.68 25.50
CA ALA A 490 6.70 7.87 25.61
C ALA A 490 5.96 6.59 25.26
N PHE A 491 6.34 5.94 24.16
CA PHE A 491 5.71 4.71 23.69
C PHE A 491 5.94 3.53 24.64
N ASP A 492 7.11 3.40 25.26
CA ASP A 492 7.37 2.36 26.26
C ASP A 492 6.47 2.53 27.50
N THR A 493 6.15 3.78 27.85
CA THR A 493 5.20 4.09 28.93
C THR A 493 3.77 3.72 28.53
N LEU A 494 3.33 4.15 27.35
CA LEU A 494 1.97 3.91 26.84
C LEU A 494 1.70 2.44 26.50
N TYR A 495 2.71 1.70 26.04
CA TYR A 495 2.62 0.26 25.82
C TYR A 495 2.33 -0.49 27.12
N LYS A 496 2.95 -0.06 28.24
CA LYS A 496 2.65 -0.61 29.58
C LYS A 496 1.26 -0.23 30.08
N GLU A 497 0.69 0.89 29.61
CA GLU A 497 -0.71 1.26 29.87
C GLU A 497 -1.71 0.41 29.07
N GLY A 498 -1.24 -0.35 28.07
CA GLY A 498 -1.95 -1.51 27.52
C GLY A 498 -2.80 -1.28 26.28
N PHE A 499 -2.83 -0.07 25.72
CA PHE A 499 -3.67 0.27 24.55
C PHE A 499 -2.89 0.72 23.30
N LEU A 500 -1.60 1.04 23.43
CA LEU A 500 -0.74 1.37 22.30
C LEU A 500 -0.32 0.08 21.60
N ILE A 501 -0.73 -0.11 20.35
CA ILE A 501 -0.46 -1.33 19.59
C ILE A 501 0.69 -1.19 18.60
N GLY A 502 1.35 -0.04 18.50
CA GLY A 502 2.53 0.07 17.65
C GLY A 502 3.05 1.48 17.44
N GLU A 503 4.16 1.53 16.71
CA GLU A 503 4.88 2.74 16.34
C GLU A 503 5.37 2.64 14.88
N MET A 504 5.06 3.65 14.07
CA MET A 504 5.49 3.74 12.68
C MET A 504 6.15 5.09 12.39
N ILE A 505 7.45 5.04 12.10
CA ILE A 505 8.25 6.22 11.83
C ILE A 505 7.87 6.80 10.46
N TRP A 506 7.73 8.13 10.38
CA TRP A 506 7.70 8.81 9.10
C TRP A 506 9.09 9.35 8.77
N ASN A 507 9.79 8.81 7.77
CA ASN A 507 9.42 7.75 6.81
C ASN A 507 10.56 6.72 6.74
N PHE A 508 10.36 5.61 6.03
CA PHE A 508 11.42 4.68 5.66
C PHE A 508 12.60 5.37 4.97
N ALA A 509 12.36 6.07 3.87
CA ALA A 509 13.41 6.72 3.09
C ALA A 509 12.99 8.13 2.66
N ASP A 510 13.97 9.00 2.43
CA ASP A 510 13.72 10.31 1.83
C ASP A 510 13.05 10.15 0.47
N PHE A 511 12.15 11.07 0.11
CA PHE A 511 11.36 11.00 -1.11
C PHE A 511 11.06 12.39 -1.68
N ALA A 512 10.65 12.46 -2.95
CA ALA A 512 10.37 13.73 -3.63
C ALA A 512 9.00 14.32 -3.26
N THR A 513 8.98 15.65 -3.12
CA THR A 513 7.80 16.48 -2.81
C THR A 513 7.71 17.62 -3.84
N PRO A 514 6.63 18.43 -3.86
CA PRO A 514 6.68 19.74 -4.49
C PRO A 514 7.90 20.56 -4.04
N GLN A 515 8.30 21.54 -4.86
CA GLN A 515 9.36 22.46 -4.50
C GLN A 515 8.88 23.44 -3.42
N GLU A 516 9.53 23.44 -2.26
CA GLU A 516 9.23 24.34 -1.16
C GLU A 516 10.52 24.75 -0.43
N TYR A 517 10.55 25.97 0.10
CA TYR A 517 11.71 26.48 0.85
C TYR A 517 11.94 25.74 2.19
N ILE A 518 10.92 25.07 2.71
CA ILE A 518 10.96 24.24 3.94
C ILE A 518 11.26 22.76 3.67
N ARG A 519 11.55 22.38 2.41
CA ARG A 519 11.83 21.01 1.99
C ARG A 519 13.15 20.96 1.23
N PRO A 520 14.31 20.83 1.91
CA PRO A 520 15.61 20.86 1.25
C PRO A 520 15.81 19.63 0.35
N GLY A 521 15.41 19.75 -0.93
CA GLY A 521 15.49 18.66 -1.91
C GLY A 521 14.51 17.51 -1.65
N GLY A 522 13.29 17.81 -1.15
CA GLY A 522 12.23 16.83 -0.86
C GLY A 522 11.93 16.66 0.62
N CYS A 523 11.18 15.60 0.97
CA CYS A 523 10.96 15.21 2.35
C CYS A 523 12.20 14.47 2.86
N LYS A 524 12.85 15.02 3.89
CA LYS A 524 14.07 14.46 4.49
C LYS A 524 13.87 13.77 5.84
N LYS A 525 12.65 13.31 6.12
CA LYS A 525 12.33 12.60 7.36
C LYS A 525 12.72 11.12 7.35
N GLY A 526 13.28 10.63 6.23
CA GLY A 526 13.65 9.23 6.07
C GLY A 526 14.66 8.75 7.11
N LEU A 527 14.52 7.49 7.53
CA LEU A 527 15.60 6.75 8.21
C LEU A 527 16.75 6.47 7.25
N PHE A 528 16.43 6.25 5.98
CA PHE A 528 17.37 6.10 4.89
C PHE A 528 17.36 7.32 3.97
N THR A 529 18.47 7.59 3.30
CA THR A 529 18.47 8.48 2.14
C THR A 529 17.63 7.89 1.00
N ARG A 530 17.35 8.71 -0.03
CA ARG A 530 16.60 8.27 -1.21
C ARG A 530 17.29 7.11 -1.95
N GLU A 531 18.62 7.03 -1.84
CA GLU A 531 19.52 5.98 -2.34
C GLU A 531 19.67 4.77 -1.40
N ARG A 532 18.87 4.68 -0.33
CA ARG A 532 18.85 3.56 0.63
C ARG A 532 20.16 3.39 1.42
N GLN A 533 20.77 4.52 1.79
CA GLN A 533 21.87 4.57 2.76
C GLN A 533 21.34 4.96 4.16
N PRO A 534 21.78 4.32 5.25
CA PRO A 534 21.29 4.62 6.59
C PRO A 534 21.76 5.98 7.08
N LYS A 535 20.85 6.75 7.69
CA LYS A 535 21.18 7.87 8.58
C LYS A 535 21.39 7.35 10.01
N MET A 536 21.87 8.19 10.93
CA MET A 536 22.03 7.85 12.35
C MET A 536 20.75 7.26 12.96
N ALA A 537 19.60 7.84 12.61
CA ALA A 537 18.29 7.39 13.08
C ALA A 537 18.01 5.90 12.76
N ALA A 538 18.47 5.39 11.61
CA ALA A 538 18.25 4.00 11.24
C ALA A 538 18.94 3.02 12.22
N HIS A 539 20.10 3.39 12.76
CA HIS A 539 20.85 2.55 13.71
C HIS A 539 20.16 2.45 15.07
N ILE A 540 19.66 3.58 15.61
CA ILE A 540 18.91 3.56 16.88
C ILE A 540 17.56 2.84 16.73
N THR A 541 16.90 2.98 15.57
CA THR A 541 15.65 2.27 15.28
C THR A 541 15.90 0.78 15.18
N ARG A 542 16.99 0.36 14.52
CA ARG A 542 17.41 -1.04 14.47
C ARG A 542 17.60 -1.62 15.87
N TRP A 543 18.35 -0.93 16.72
CA TRP A 543 18.54 -1.36 18.11
C TRP A 543 17.20 -1.49 18.85
N ARG A 544 16.31 -0.50 18.73
CA ARG A 544 14.99 -0.53 19.36
C ARG A 544 14.14 -1.70 18.89
N TYR A 545 13.99 -1.90 17.58
CA TYR A 545 13.08 -2.90 17.04
C TYR A 545 13.54 -4.33 17.33
N TRP A 546 14.85 -4.60 17.27
CA TRP A 546 15.39 -5.90 17.69
C TRP A 546 15.24 -6.13 19.20
N THR A 547 15.42 -5.09 20.03
CA THR A 547 15.18 -5.16 21.48
C THR A 547 13.72 -5.49 21.79
N LEU A 548 12.78 -4.78 21.16
CA LEU A 548 11.34 -5.06 21.30
C LEU A 548 10.98 -6.49 20.85
N ALA A 549 11.58 -6.96 19.74
CA ALA A 549 11.38 -8.33 19.29
C ALA A 549 11.88 -9.35 20.31
N HIS A 550 13.10 -9.18 20.81
CA HIS A 550 13.70 -10.04 21.83
C HIS A 550 12.85 -10.09 23.10
N SER A 551 12.39 -8.94 23.62
CA SER A 551 11.56 -8.89 24.82
C SER A 551 10.19 -9.56 24.65
N SER A 552 9.65 -9.59 23.42
CA SER A 552 8.33 -10.17 23.14
C SER A 552 8.33 -11.68 22.90
N VAL A 553 9.33 -12.22 22.20
CA VAL A 553 9.34 -13.62 21.72
C VAL A 553 10.71 -14.31 21.85
N ASN A 554 11.64 -13.73 22.62
CA ASN A 554 12.99 -14.25 22.88
C ASN A 554 13.81 -14.58 21.62
N VAL A 555 13.69 -13.74 20.59
CA VAL A 555 14.45 -13.86 19.34
C VAL A 555 15.92 -13.51 19.57
N THR A 556 16.85 -14.27 18.97
CA THR A 556 18.28 -13.96 19.01
C THR A 556 18.57 -12.63 18.32
N VAL A 557 19.10 -11.68 19.07
CA VAL A 557 19.52 -10.36 18.56
C VAL A 557 20.81 -10.51 17.74
N PRO A 558 20.97 -9.79 16.61
CA PRO A 558 22.21 -9.76 15.84
C PRO A 558 23.45 -9.44 16.69
N ASN A 559 24.53 -10.18 16.48
CA ASN A 559 25.76 -10.05 17.28
C ASN A 559 26.33 -8.63 17.31
N ASP A 560 26.18 -7.88 16.23
CA ASP A 560 26.67 -6.49 16.12
C ASP A 560 25.87 -5.50 16.99
N LEU A 561 24.67 -5.87 17.44
CA LEU A 561 23.88 -5.09 18.40
C LEU A 561 24.16 -5.46 19.86
N LEU A 562 24.77 -6.61 20.14
CA LEU A 562 25.09 -7.06 21.51
C LEU A 562 26.23 -6.25 22.15
N PHE A 563 27.13 -5.69 21.33
CA PHE A 563 28.20 -4.80 21.79
C PHE A 563 27.80 -3.32 21.76
N ALA A 564 26.59 -3.01 21.30
CA ALA A 564 26.06 -1.66 21.12
C ALA A 564 25.02 -1.30 22.20
N GLY A 565 25.20 -1.80 23.42
CA GLY A 565 24.46 -1.28 24.58
C GLY A 565 24.82 0.21 24.80
N PRO A 566 23.83 1.08 25.06
CA PRO A 566 24.11 2.49 25.35
C PRO A 566 24.99 2.69 26.59
#